data_AF-A0A6J8EQ73-F1
#
_entry.id   AF-A0A6J8EQ73-F1
#
_cell.length_a   1.000
_cell.length_b   1.000
_cell.length_c   1.000
_cell.angle_alpha   90.00
_cell.angle_beta   90.00
_cell.angle_gamma   90.00
#
_symmetry.space_group_name_H-M   'P 1'
#
loop_
_entity.id
_entity.type
_entity.pdbx_description
1 polymer ?
#
loop_
_entity_poly.entity_id
_entity_poly.type
_entity_poly.pdbx_seq_one_letter_code
_entity_poly.pdbx_strand_id
1 'polypeptide(L)'
;MSSKEGLERYKQEKLQKRREQRLESYYRNRNLKEKEYALSDEAVRQKTNIERNKERTNETGQRNGGENGNIERENPRQAGDNHGRILAKFELADCERKLQSSEVISSPEEIEEHKTSKALTEDLKTVIDNCKRKRPDDSLKTINVIISSVSGEKISDNKCRKKLARKLGLPVRRVSRGHAIRTRILKSEKSSWTYTNRKTRSD
;
A
#
# COMPACT_ATOMS: atom_id res chain seq x y z
N MET A 1 -57.21 41.63 -6.78
CA MET A 1 -55.94 41.12 -6.20
C MET A 1 -55.18 40.38 -7.28
N SER A 2 -53.93 40.74 -7.49
CA SER A 2 -53.26 40.72 -8.81
C SER A 2 -52.58 39.39 -9.10
N SER A 3 -52.78 38.84 -10.30
CA SER A 3 -52.18 37.59 -10.82
C SER A 3 -50.65 37.49 -10.59
N LYS A 4 -49.96 38.63 -10.46
CA LYS A 4 -48.53 38.72 -10.16
C LYS A 4 -48.17 38.31 -8.73
N GLU A 5 -49.01 38.61 -7.75
CA GLU A 5 -48.76 38.31 -6.33
C GLU A 5 -48.87 36.80 -6.05
N GLY A 6 -49.79 36.10 -6.72
CA GLY A 6 -49.90 34.64 -6.65
C GLY A 6 -48.68 33.93 -7.23
N LEU A 7 -48.14 34.44 -8.34
CA LEU A 7 -46.96 33.87 -8.99
C LEU A 7 -45.68 34.06 -8.15
N GLU A 8 -45.53 35.20 -7.48
CA GLU A 8 -44.40 35.43 -6.57
C GLU A 8 -44.45 34.55 -5.33
N ARG A 9 -45.63 34.39 -4.71
CA ARG A 9 -45.81 33.47 -3.58
C ARG A 9 -45.44 32.03 -3.96
N TYR A 10 -45.90 31.56 -5.12
CA TYR A 10 -45.56 30.22 -5.61
C TYR A 10 -44.04 30.03 -5.84
N LYS A 11 -43.36 31.04 -6.38
CA LYS A 11 -41.89 31.00 -6.56
C LYS A 11 -41.16 30.96 -5.22
N GLN A 12 -41.59 31.75 -4.24
CA GLN A 12 -41.01 31.76 -2.89
C GLN A 12 -41.22 30.42 -2.18
N GLU A 13 -42.42 29.86 -2.23
CA GLU A 13 -42.74 28.58 -1.61
C GLU A 13 -41.94 27.42 -2.22
N LYS A 14 -41.78 27.42 -3.56
CA LYS A 14 -40.95 26.43 -4.26
C LYS A 14 -39.47 26.55 -3.90
N LEU A 15 -38.97 27.76 -3.68
CA LEU A 15 -37.61 28.00 -3.23
C LEU A 15 -37.41 27.52 -1.79
N GLN A 16 -38.40 27.74 -0.92
CA GLN A 16 -38.38 27.33 0.48
C GLN A 16 -38.39 25.80 0.61
N LYS A 17 -39.28 25.11 -0.11
CA LYS A 17 -39.29 23.64 -0.21
C LYS A 17 -37.95 23.06 -0.69
N ARG A 18 -37.28 23.70 -1.65
CA ARG A 18 -35.94 23.28 -2.10
C ARG A 18 -34.86 23.49 -1.04
N ARG A 19 -34.95 24.54 -0.22
CA ARG A 19 -34.02 24.78 0.89
C ARG A 19 -34.22 23.74 2.00
N GLU A 20 -35.46 23.45 2.35
CA GLU A 20 -35.83 22.43 3.35
C GLU A 20 -35.33 21.06 2.94
N GLN A 21 -35.56 20.64 1.69
CA GLN A 21 -35.04 19.36 1.17
C GLN A 21 -33.51 19.26 1.24
N ARG A 22 -32.79 20.36 0.97
CA ARG A 22 -31.31 20.38 1.11
C ARG A 22 -30.88 20.26 2.56
N LEU A 23 -31.53 20.99 3.47
CA LEU A 23 -31.26 20.91 4.91
C LEU A 23 -31.53 19.51 5.44
N GLU A 24 -32.65 18.90 5.07
CA GLU A 24 -33.00 17.56 5.50
C GLU A 24 -32.00 16.51 4.98
N SER A 25 -31.54 16.65 3.73
CA SER A 25 -30.48 15.80 3.17
C SER A 25 -29.14 15.95 3.92
N TYR A 26 -28.83 17.17 4.37
CA TYR A 26 -27.61 17.46 5.13
C TYR A 26 -27.64 16.79 6.52
N TYR A 27 -28.74 16.91 7.25
CA TYR A 27 -28.90 16.26 8.56
C TYR A 27 -28.94 14.73 8.45
N ARG A 28 -29.60 14.17 7.44
CA ARG A 28 -29.57 12.71 7.19
C ARG A 28 -28.15 12.22 6.93
N ASN A 29 -27.38 12.92 6.09
CA ASN A 29 -25.99 12.55 5.78
C ASN A 29 -25.06 12.70 6.99
N ARG A 30 -25.29 13.70 7.85
CA ARG A 30 -24.54 13.87 9.09
C ARG A 30 -24.80 12.71 10.06
N ASN A 31 -26.06 12.35 10.27
CA ASN A 31 -26.44 11.23 11.14
C ASN A 31 -25.90 9.88 10.63
N LEU A 32 -25.86 9.69 9.30
CA LEU A 32 -25.25 8.49 8.70
C LEU A 32 -23.75 8.41 8.98
N LYS A 33 -23.02 9.53 8.85
CA LYS A 33 -21.59 9.58 9.17
C LYS A 33 -21.33 9.32 10.65
N GLU A 34 -22.12 9.91 11.55
CA GLU A 34 -22.00 9.67 12.99
C GLU A 34 -22.22 8.20 13.36
N LYS A 35 -23.19 7.52 12.70
CA LYS A 35 -23.38 6.06 12.83
C LYS A 35 -22.20 5.25 12.28
N GLU A 36 -21.63 5.64 11.15
CA GLU A 36 -20.43 4.97 10.59
C GLU A 36 -19.21 5.09 11.52
N TYR A 37 -19.01 6.26 12.14
CA TYR A 37 -17.94 6.44 13.14
C TYR A 37 -18.17 5.58 14.39
N ALA A 38 -19.39 5.53 14.90
CA ALA A 38 -19.73 4.70 16.06
C ALA A 38 -19.49 3.20 15.79
N LEU A 39 -19.89 2.70 14.61
CA LEU A 39 -19.66 1.32 14.19
C LEU A 39 -18.17 1.00 13.99
N SER A 40 -17.40 1.96 13.48
CA SER A 40 -15.95 1.82 13.32
C SER A 40 -15.25 1.71 14.68
N ASP A 41 -15.63 2.53 15.66
CA ASP A 41 -15.05 2.51 17.00
C ASP A 41 -15.39 1.23 17.76
N GLU A 42 -16.61 0.72 17.59
CA GLU A 42 -17.02 -0.56 18.17
C GLU A 42 -16.24 -1.75 17.57
N ALA A 43 -16.01 -1.74 16.26
CA ALA A 43 -15.20 -2.76 15.59
C ALA A 43 -13.72 -2.74 16.03
N VAL A 44 -13.17 -1.55 16.33
CA VAL A 44 -11.82 -1.41 16.90
C VAL A 44 -11.77 -1.99 18.31
N ARG A 45 -12.76 -1.67 19.17
CA ARG A 45 -12.84 -2.21 20.54
C ARG A 45 -12.91 -3.74 20.54
N GLN A 46 -13.73 -4.33 19.69
CA GLN A 46 -13.84 -5.80 19.59
C GLN A 46 -12.52 -6.47 19.17
N LYS A 47 -11.78 -5.90 18.21
CA LYS A 47 -10.46 -6.42 17.81
C LYS A 47 -9.45 -6.39 18.94
N THR A 48 -9.38 -5.29 19.70
CA THR A 48 -8.44 -5.17 20.84
C THR A 48 -8.75 -6.13 21.99
N ASN A 49 -10.02 -6.52 22.17
CA ASN A 49 -10.41 -7.51 23.18
C ASN A 49 -10.06 -8.94 22.73
N ILE A 50 -10.18 -9.25 21.44
CA ILE A 50 -9.78 -10.54 20.87
C ILE A 50 -8.25 -10.72 20.96
N GLU A 51 -7.47 -9.67 20.71
CA GLU A 51 -6.00 -9.72 20.82
C GLU A 51 -5.55 -9.94 22.27
N ARG A 52 -6.12 -9.20 23.25
CA ARG A 52 -5.82 -9.41 24.67
C ARG A 52 -6.17 -10.80 25.20
N ASN A 53 -7.22 -11.44 24.66
CA ASN A 53 -7.57 -12.81 25.04
C ASN A 53 -6.60 -13.86 24.46
N LYS A 54 -5.97 -13.60 23.31
CA LYS A 54 -4.95 -14.48 22.73
C LYS A 54 -3.62 -14.44 23.47
N GLU A 55 -3.26 -13.28 24.02
CA GLU A 55 -2.03 -13.14 24.83
C GLU A 55 -2.14 -13.93 26.13
N ARG A 56 -3.31 -13.92 26.79
CA ARG A 56 -3.56 -14.70 28.02
C ARG A 56 -3.48 -16.22 27.84
N THR A 57 -3.76 -16.74 26.64
CA THR A 57 -3.66 -18.18 26.36
C THR A 57 -2.25 -18.66 26.06
N ASN A 58 -1.31 -17.76 25.75
CA ASN A 58 0.07 -18.13 25.41
C ASN A 58 1.02 -18.12 26.63
N GLU A 59 0.71 -17.36 27.68
CA GLU A 59 1.55 -17.28 28.88
C GLU A 59 1.47 -18.53 29.79
N THR A 60 0.47 -19.39 29.60
CA THR A 60 0.30 -20.62 30.40
C THR A 60 1.00 -21.85 29.81
N GLY A 61 1.63 -21.75 28.62
CA GLY A 61 2.26 -22.87 27.93
C GLY A 61 3.78 -23.02 28.08
N GLN A 62 4.48 -22.06 28.71
CA GLN A 62 5.95 -22.06 28.82
C GLN A 62 6.46 -22.16 30.26
N ARG A 63 6.03 -23.19 30.99
CA ARG A 63 6.71 -23.67 32.19
C ARG A 63 6.58 -25.19 32.24
N ASN A 64 7.61 -25.92 31.80
CA ASN A 64 8.05 -27.21 32.36
C ASN A 64 9.20 -27.83 31.55
N GLY A 65 10.27 -28.20 32.27
CA GLY A 65 11.51 -28.86 31.83
C GLY A 65 12.72 -27.95 32.07
N GLY A 66 13.46 -27.98 33.20
CA GLY A 66 14.02 -29.13 33.94
C GLY A 66 15.11 -29.79 33.08
N GLU A 67 16.36 -30.04 33.46
CA GLU A 67 17.22 -29.80 34.63
C GLU A 67 18.61 -30.36 34.22
N ASN A 68 19.68 -29.97 34.92
CA ASN A 68 20.98 -30.67 35.07
C ASN A 68 22.03 -30.71 33.95
N GLY A 69 23.27 -30.36 34.34
CA GLY A 69 24.50 -30.82 33.71
C GLY A 69 25.65 -29.82 33.69
N ASN A 70 26.34 -29.63 34.82
CA ASN A 70 27.70 -29.08 34.84
C ASN A 70 28.60 -29.91 33.93
N ILE A 71 29.15 -29.32 32.87
CA ILE A 71 30.37 -29.81 32.22
C ILE A 71 31.24 -28.59 31.94
N GLU A 72 32.26 -28.42 32.77
CA GLU A 72 33.44 -27.64 32.46
C GLU A 72 33.95 -28.05 31.07
N ARG A 73 33.99 -27.10 30.13
CA ARG A 73 34.72 -27.28 28.88
C ARG A 73 35.99 -26.47 28.97
N GLU A 74 37.06 -27.19 29.28
CA GLU A 74 38.42 -26.82 28.96
C GLU A 74 38.48 -26.30 27.51
N ASN A 75 39.12 -25.14 27.34
CA ASN A 75 39.56 -24.64 26.05
C ASN A 75 40.85 -25.37 25.65
N PRO A 76 40.91 -26.12 24.55
CA PRO A 76 42.17 -26.31 23.85
C PRO A 76 42.30 -25.18 22.84
N ARG A 77 43.27 -24.30 23.07
CA ARG A 77 43.88 -23.51 21.99
C ARG A 77 44.43 -24.50 20.96
N GLN A 78 43.85 -24.57 19.76
CA GLN A 78 44.50 -25.25 18.64
C GLN A 78 44.38 -24.44 17.35
N ALA A 79 45.55 -24.03 16.88
CA ALA A 79 45.80 -23.61 15.51
C ALA A 79 45.49 -24.79 14.57
N GLY A 80 44.61 -24.57 13.58
CA GLY A 80 44.24 -25.61 12.60
C GLY A 80 42.95 -25.35 11.81
N ASP A 81 42.21 -24.29 12.15
CA ASP A 81 40.79 -24.17 11.79
C ASP A 81 40.46 -23.48 10.46
N ASN A 82 41.45 -23.29 9.58
CA ASN A 82 41.16 -22.65 8.29
C ASN A 82 40.60 -23.66 7.28
N HIS A 83 41.12 -24.88 7.25
CA HIS A 83 40.72 -25.88 6.25
C HIS A 83 39.31 -26.43 6.51
N GLY A 84 38.99 -26.74 7.77
CA GLY A 84 37.64 -27.17 8.18
C GLY A 84 36.57 -26.09 7.98
N ARG A 85 36.90 -24.82 8.24
CA ARG A 85 36.01 -23.69 7.92
C ARG A 85 35.82 -23.46 6.43
N ILE A 86 36.85 -23.70 5.61
CA ILE A 86 36.76 -23.59 4.15
C ILE A 86 35.93 -24.75 3.58
N LEU A 87 36.15 -25.98 4.04
CA LEU A 87 35.36 -27.17 3.66
C LEU A 87 33.89 -27.01 4.04
N ALA A 88 33.59 -26.59 5.28
CA ALA A 88 32.22 -26.33 5.71
C ALA A 88 31.54 -25.21 4.90
N LYS A 89 32.29 -24.15 4.52
CA LYS A 89 31.79 -23.10 3.61
C LYS A 89 31.54 -23.62 2.19
N PHE A 90 32.39 -24.51 1.70
CA PHE A 90 32.23 -25.14 0.39
C PHE A 90 31.01 -26.06 0.35
N GLU A 91 30.83 -26.91 1.37
CA GLU A 91 29.66 -27.79 1.49
C GLU A 91 28.35 -27.00 1.65
N LEU A 92 28.37 -25.89 2.41
CA LEU A 92 27.23 -24.98 2.52
C LEU A 92 26.92 -24.31 1.17
N ALA A 93 27.93 -23.86 0.43
CA ALA A 93 27.74 -23.25 -0.89
C ALA A 93 27.21 -24.23 -1.94
N ASP A 94 27.60 -25.51 -1.85
CA ASP A 94 27.04 -26.59 -2.69
C ASP A 94 25.59 -26.92 -2.30
N CYS A 95 25.27 -26.91 -1.00
CA CYS A 95 23.90 -27.09 -0.50
C CYS A 95 23.01 -25.91 -0.92
N GLU A 96 23.47 -24.67 -0.81
CA GLU A 96 22.75 -23.48 -1.26
C GLU A 96 22.50 -23.50 -2.77
N ARG A 97 23.48 -23.90 -3.58
CA ARG A 97 23.30 -24.07 -5.03
C ARG A 97 22.27 -25.16 -5.36
N LYS A 98 22.30 -26.29 -4.65
CA LYS A 98 21.29 -27.36 -4.81
C LYS A 98 19.90 -26.86 -4.40
N LEU A 99 19.80 -26.10 -3.32
CA LEU A 99 18.54 -25.53 -2.83
C LEU A 99 17.98 -24.43 -3.76
N GLN A 100 18.86 -23.61 -4.36
CA GLN A 100 18.51 -22.65 -5.43
C GLN A 100 18.00 -23.37 -6.67
N SER A 101 18.66 -24.46 -7.09
CA SER A 101 18.21 -25.25 -8.25
C SER A 101 16.89 -25.98 -8.01
N SER A 102 16.51 -26.20 -6.75
CA SER A 102 15.22 -26.75 -6.35
C SER A 102 14.13 -25.69 -6.06
N GLU A 103 14.36 -24.41 -6.40
CA GLU A 103 13.47 -23.27 -6.11
C GLU A 103 13.12 -23.03 -4.62
N VAL A 104 13.86 -23.65 -3.70
CA VAL A 104 13.61 -23.51 -2.25
C VAL A 104 14.22 -22.21 -1.69
N ILE A 105 15.34 -21.77 -2.26
CA ILE A 105 16.02 -20.54 -1.89
C ILE A 105 16.08 -19.61 -3.10
N SER A 106 15.67 -18.35 -2.92
CA SER A 106 15.76 -17.33 -3.98
C SER A 106 17.18 -17.19 -4.48
N SER A 107 17.33 -17.04 -5.80
CA SER A 107 18.65 -16.82 -6.40
C SER A 107 19.27 -15.51 -5.88
N PRO A 108 20.60 -15.38 -5.85
CA PRO A 108 21.24 -14.13 -5.46
C PRO A 108 20.77 -12.95 -6.33
N GLU A 109 20.49 -13.19 -7.61
CA GLU A 109 19.95 -12.20 -8.54
C GLU A 109 18.53 -11.75 -8.11
N GLU A 110 17.64 -12.68 -7.77
CA GLU A 110 16.28 -12.36 -7.28
C GLU A 110 16.31 -11.56 -5.97
N ILE A 111 17.28 -11.85 -5.09
CA ILE A 111 17.48 -11.10 -3.85
C ILE A 111 17.89 -9.66 -4.16
N GLU A 112 18.78 -9.45 -5.13
CA GLU A 112 19.18 -8.11 -5.58
C GLU A 112 18.04 -7.36 -6.27
N GLU A 113 17.27 -8.02 -7.12
CA GLU A 113 16.05 -7.45 -7.72
C GLU A 113 15.02 -7.05 -6.65
N HIS A 114 14.85 -7.88 -5.62
CA HIS A 114 13.96 -7.55 -4.52
C HIS A 114 14.47 -6.35 -3.71
N LYS A 115 15.79 -6.26 -3.46
CA LYS A 115 16.42 -5.11 -2.78
C LYS A 115 16.23 -3.82 -3.58
N THR A 116 16.49 -3.84 -4.88
CA THR A 116 16.31 -2.67 -5.76
C THR A 116 14.84 -2.27 -5.85
N SER A 117 13.93 -3.22 -6.04
CA SER A 117 12.48 -2.98 -6.03
C SER A 117 12.01 -2.37 -4.71
N LYS A 118 12.53 -2.86 -3.58
CA LYS A 118 12.21 -2.33 -2.25
C LYS A 118 12.69 -0.89 -2.11
N ALA A 119 13.95 -0.60 -2.44
CA ALA A 119 14.51 0.75 -2.39
C ALA A 119 13.69 1.74 -3.24
N LEU A 120 13.37 1.37 -4.49
CA LEU A 120 12.52 2.18 -5.37
C LEU A 120 11.15 2.47 -4.75
N THR A 121 10.52 1.48 -4.10
CA THR A 121 9.22 1.70 -3.44
C THR A 121 9.32 2.61 -2.22
N GLU A 122 10.43 2.57 -1.49
CA GLU A 122 10.68 3.44 -0.32
C GLU A 122 10.94 4.89 -0.77
N ASP A 123 11.70 5.10 -1.84
CA ASP A 123 11.91 6.42 -2.44
C ASP A 123 10.59 7.02 -2.91
N LEU A 124 9.78 6.26 -3.66
CA LEU A 124 8.46 6.70 -4.11
C LEU A 124 7.54 7.05 -2.95
N LYS A 125 7.56 6.26 -1.87
CA LYS A 125 6.79 6.54 -0.66
C LYS A 125 7.25 7.86 -0.03
N THR A 126 8.56 8.09 0.06
CA THR A 126 9.14 9.33 0.59
C THR A 126 8.71 10.55 -0.23
N VAL A 127 8.74 10.46 -1.56
CA VAL A 127 8.25 11.53 -2.45
C VAL A 127 6.76 11.79 -2.23
N ILE A 128 5.94 10.73 -2.14
CA ILE A 128 4.49 10.85 -1.88
C ILE A 128 4.24 11.52 -0.52
N ASP A 129 4.95 11.11 0.52
CA ASP A 129 4.77 11.65 1.86
C ASP A 129 5.25 13.11 1.95
N ASN A 130 6.32 13.48 1.24
CA ASN A 130 6.74 14.87 1.07
C ASN A 130 5.68 15.71 0.36
N CYS A 131 5.04 15.17 -0.69
CA CYS A 131 3.94 15.85 -1.38
C CYS A 131 2.72 16.06 -0.45
N LYS A 132 2.40 15.07 0.40
CA LYS A 132 1.30 15.16 1.37
C LYS A 132 1.59 16.18 2.48
N ARG A 133 2.84 16.28 2.94
CA ARG A 133 3.26 17.18 4.02
C ARG A 133 3.39 18.62 3.54
N LYS A 134 4.15 18.87 2.47
CA LYS A 134 4.42 20.22 1.96
C LYS A 134 3.21 20.84 1.26
N ARG A 135 2.27 20.02 0.78
CA ARG A 135 1.06 20.43 0.05
C ARG A 135 1.29 21.56 -0.97
N PRO A 136 2.25 21.42 -1.91
CA PRO A 136 2.33 22.36 -3.03
C PRO A 136 1.01 22.37 -3.80
N ASP A 137 0.70 23.47 -4.48
CA ASP A 137 -0.56 23.66 -5.22
C ASP A 137 -0.84 22.50 -6.19
N ASP A 138 0.21 21.92 -6.77
CA ASP A 138 0.12 20.80 -7.71
C ASP A 138 0.36 19.41 -7.09
N SER A 139 0.39 19.29 -5.76
CA SER A 139 0.63 18.03 -5.03
C SER A 139 -0.24 16.86 -5.50
N LEU A 140 -1.52 17.11 -5.77
CA LEU A 140 -2.45 16.11 -6.27
C LEU A 140 -2.10 15.66 -7.70
N LYS A 141 -1.67 16.59 -8.56
CA LYS A 141 -1.24 16.26 -9.93
C LYS A 141 0.03 15.42 -9.88
N THR A 142 1.02 15.81 -9.08
CA THR A 142 2.27 15.05 -8.89
C THR A 142 2.01 13.63 -8.38
N ILE A 143 1.15 13.48 -7.36
CA ILE A 143 0.78 12.15 -6.86
C ILE A 143 0.06 11.34 -7.96
N ASN A 144 -0.82 11.95 -8.74
CA ASN A 144 -1.50 11.25 -9.84
C ASN A 144 -0.51 10.81 -10.93
N VAL A 145 0.49 11.62 -11.25
CA VAL A 145 1.57 11.27 -12.19
C VAL A 145 2.34 10.07 -11.66
N ILE A 146 2.83 10.13 -10.42
CA ILE A 146 3.56 9.01 -9.78
C ILE A 146 2.75 7.72 -9.83
N ILE A 147 1.46 7.79 -9.44
CA ILE A 147 0.60 6.62 -9.42
C ILE A 147 0.35 6.08 -10.84
N SER A 148 0.20 6.94 -11.84
CA SER A 148 0.01 6.52 -13.23
C SER A 148 1.26 5.85 -13.81
N SER A 149 2.45 6.29 -13.41
CA SER A 149 3.73 5.69 -13.82
C SER A 149 3.87 4.25 -13.30
N VAL A 150 3.48 4.02 -12.04
CA VAL A 150 3.64 2.71 -11.41
C VAL A 150 2.46 1.78 -11.71
N SER A 151 1.22 2.29 -11.85
CA SER A 151 0.00 1.46 -11.99
C SER A 151 -0.30 1.05 -13.43
N GLY A 152 0.56 0.20 -14.01
CA GLY A 152 0.40 -0.35 -15.36
C GLY A 152 -0.58 -1.52 -15.48
N GLU A 153 -0.73 -2.02 -16.71
CA GLU A 153 -1.59 -3.17 -17.07
C GLU A 153 -1.21 -4.44 -16.31
N LYS A 154 0.09 -4.79 -16.24
CA LYS A 154 0.59 -5.92 -15.44
C LYS A 154 0.17 -5.86 -13.95
N ILE A 155 0.08 -4.66 -13.36
CA ILE A 155 -0.38 -4.50 -11.97
C ILE A 155 -1.89 -4.69 -11.86
N SER A 156 -2.62 -4.32 -12.91
CA SER A 156 -4.05 -4.55 -13.04
C SER A 156 -4.35 -6.05 -13.13
N ASP A 157 -3.65 -6.76 -14.01
CA ASP A 157 -3.93 -8.15 -14.36
C ASP A 157 -3.51 -9.10 -13.23
N ASN A 158 -2.34 -8.87 -12.64
CA ASN A 158 -1.83 -9.65 -11.52
C ASN A 158 -2.52 -9.33 -10.18
N LYS A 159 -3.59 -8.50 -10.18
CA LYS A 159 -4.34 -8.09 -8.98
C LYS A 159 -3.46 -7.49 -7.87
N CYS A 160 -2.31 -6.91 -8.23
CA CYS A 160 -1.29 -6.39 -7.31
C CYS A 160 -1.63 -5.02 -6.69
N ARG A 161 -2.76 -4.41 -7.08
CA ARG A 161 -3.18 -3.05 -6.66
C ARG A 161 -3.23 -2.88 -5.13
N LYS A 162 -3.74 -3.88 -4.39
CA LYS A 162 -3.81 -3.83 -2.91
C LYS A 162 -2.43 -3.86 -2.27
N LYS A 163 -1.53 -4.72 -2.79
CA LYS A 163 -0.13 -4.82 -2.30
C LYS A 163 0.62 -3.50 -2.57
N LEU A 164 0.47 -2.95 -3.78
CA LEU A 164 1.09 -1.68 -4.16
C LEU A 164 0.57 -0.51 -3.31
N ALA A 165 -0.74 -0.44 -3.07
CA ALA A 165 -1.35 0.59 -2.22
C ALA A 165 -0.79 0.56 -0.79
N ARG A 166 -0.58 -0.64 -0.22
CA ARG A 166 0.05 -0.81 1.09
C ARG A 166 1.51 -0.34 1.08
N LYS A 167 2.31 -0.74 0.08
CA LYS A 167 3.72 -0.31 -0.04
C LYS A 167 3.86 1.21 -0.14
N LEU A 168 2.99 1.87 -0.91
CA LEU A 168 3.04 3.32 -1.13
C LEU A 168 2.29 4.16 -0.08
N GLY A 169 1.59 3.53 0.88
CA GLY A 169 0.78 4.26 1.86
C GLY A 169 -0.33 5.11 1.23
N LEU A 170 -1.02 4.55 0.23
CA LEU A 170 -2.08 5.23 -0.53
C LEU A 170 -3.39 4.45 -0.49
N PRO A 171 -4.55 5.13 -0.61
CA PRO A 171 -5.83 4.44 -0.71
C PRO A 171 -5.92 3.63 -2.02
N VAL A 172 -6.42 2.40 -1.92
CA VAL A 172 -6.54 1.45 -3.06
C VAL A 172 -7.32 2.07 -4.23
N ARG A 173 -8.33 2.90 -3.95
CA ARG A 173 -9.11 3.62 -4.97
C ARG A 173 -8.24 4.50 -5.85
N ARG A 174 -7.18 5.11 -5.30
CA ARG A 174 -6.28 5.99 -6.06
C ARG A 174 -5.36 5.19 -6.97
N VAL A 175 -4.79 4.09 -6.48
CA VAL A 175 -4.00 3.14 -7.28
C VAL A 175 -4.85 2.52 -8.39
N SER A 176 -6.10 2.17 -8.09
CA SER A 176 -7.03 1.58 -9.08
C SER A 176 -7.36 2.54 -10.22
N ARG A 177 -7.36 3.85 -9.95
CA ARG A 177 -7.51 4.88 -10.99
C ARG A 177 -6.22 5.15 -11.76
N GLY A 178 -5.08 4.71 -11.26
CA GLY A 178 -3.76 4.96 -11.87
C GLY A 178 -3.68 4.49 -13.32
N HIS A 179 -4.16 3.27 -13.61
CA HIS A 179 -4.19 2.74 -14.96
C HIS A 179 -5.10 3.58 -15.89
N ALA A 180 -6.29 3.97 -15.43
CA ALA A 180 -7.18 4.84 -16.19
C ALA A 180 -6.59 6.25 -16.43
N ILE A 181 -5.86 6.79 -15.45
CA ILE A 181 -5.14 8.06 -15.60
C ILE A 181 -4.03 7.91 -16.64
N ARG A 182 -3.24 6.82 -16.55
CA ARG A 182 -2.17 6.50 -17.50
C ARG A 182 -2.71 6.37 -18.93
N THR A 183 -3.77 5.59 -19.13
CA THR A 183 -4.37 5.42 -20.46
C THR A 183 -4.97 6.71 -21.00
N ARG A 184 -5.62 7.51 -20.15
CA ARG A 184 -6.11 8.84 -20.55
C ARG A 184 -4.97 9.78 -20.96
N ILE A 185 -3.86 9.79 -20.21
CA ILE A 185 -2.68 10.60 -20.55
C ILE A 185 -2.10 10.13 -21.86
N LEU A 186 -1.95 8.83 -22.09
CA LEU A 186 -1.35 8.29 -23.32
C LEU A 186 -2.24 8.44 -24.55
N LYS A 187 -3.57 8.33 -24.38
CA LYS A 187 -4.58 8.48 -25.44
C LYS A 187 -5.04 9.93 -25.64
N SER A 188 -4.46 10.90 -24.93
CA SER A 188 -4.84 12.30 -25.10
C SER A 188 -4.37 12.82 -26.46
N GLU A 189 -5.15 13.68 -27.09
CA GLU A 189 -4.81 14.23 -28.41
C GLU A 189 -3.44 14.93 -28.42
N LYS A 190 -3.12 15.64 -27.32
CA LYS A 190 -1.82 16.29 -27.09
C LYS A 190 -0.66 15.30 -26.96
N SER A 191 -0.85 14.15 -26.34
CA SER A 191 0.19 13.12 -26.20
C SER A 191 0.34 12.26 -27.46
N SER A 192 -0.75 11.97 -28.17
CA SER A 192 -0.70 11.32 -29.48
C SER A 192 0.02 12.20 -30.50
N TRP A 193 -0.14 13.53 -30.43
CA TRP A 193 0.63 14.47 -31.24
C TRP A 193 2.14 14.44 -30.94
N THR A 194 2.54 14.30 -29.68
CA THR A 194 3.97 14.15 -29.34
C THR A 194 4.57 12.82 -29.83
N TYR A 195 3.75 11.78 -30.00
CA TYR A 195 4.19 10.51 -30.61
C TYR A 195 4.33 10.64 -32.13
N THR A 196 3.38 11.29 -32.81
CA THR A 196 3.43 11.48 -34.28
C THR A 196 4.49 12.48 -34.74
N ASN A 197 4.85 13.48 -33.93
CA ASN A 197 5.96 14.41 -34.24
C ASN A 197 7.35 13.81 -33.99
N ARG A 198 7.44 12.66 -33.31
CA ARG A 198 8.63 11.81 -33.40
C ARG A 198 8.52 10.97 -34.67
N LYS A 199 8.56 11.63 -35.83
CA LYS A 199 8.98 10.94 -37.05
C LYS A 199 10.40 10.44 -36.80
N THR A 200 10.50 9.12 -36.63
CA THR A 200 11.47 8.23 -37.28
C THR A 200 12.67 8.98 -37.85
N ARG A 201 13.84 8.79 -37.22
CA ARG A 201 15.10 8.96 -37.92
C ARG A 201 15.01 8.06 -39.15
N SER A 202 14.96 8.69 -40.32
CA SER A 202 15.09 8.00 -41.61
C SER A 202 16.56 7.60 -41.73
N ASP A 203 16.91 6.48 -41.10
CA ASP A 203 18.07 5.71 -41.54
C ASP A 203 17.65 4.92 -42.80
#